data_AF-A0A1Q6WMG7-F1
#
_entry.id   AF-A0A1Q6WMG7-F1
#
_cell.length_a   1.000
_cell.length_b   1.000
_cell.length_c   1.000
_cell.angle_alpha   90.00
_cell.angle_beta   90.00
_cell.angle_gamma   90.00
#
_symmetry.space_group_name_H-M   'P 1'
#
loop_
_entity.id
_entity.type
_entity.pdbx_description
1 polymer ?
#
loop_
_entity_poly.entity_id
_entity_poly.type
_entity_poly.pdbx_seq_one_letter_code
_entity_poly.pdbx_strand_id
1 'polypeptide(L)'
;MCSPVSSALVYALIAALGNVLGALAVTRRAARELALIEHFVAFGAGFMLAVALVEVLPEAFARSGTAAPALVLAGYLAVHLTQHTLTPHFHFGEETHAVNRLAGPSALVGLLLHTFFDGVAIASAFLVRPALGVMVFVAILLHKLPEGVTISSLYLAVGRTGGQAVGAAALLGLATLAGVVLTDQISFLVRHGLALSAGVTIYVAASNLVPEFQGKRGWKLPGAFFAGAAAFYLTKVLLDRVG
;
A
#
# COMPACT_ATOMS: atom_id res chain seq x y z
N MET A 1 11.16 -21.65 -17.09
CA MET A 1 10.34 -20.43 -16.92
C MET A 1 9.87 -20.43 -15.47
N CYS A 2 10.23 -19.43 -14.67
CA CYS A 2 9.76 -19.34 -13.29
C CYS A 2 8.23 -19.21 -13.27
N SER A 3 7.53 -19.78 -12.30
CA SER A 3 6.09 -19.58 -12.19
C SER A 3 5.80 -18.08 -11.94
N PRO A 4 4.64 -17.54 -12.38
CA PRO A 4 4.25 -16.16 -12.08
C PRO A 4 4.36 -15.83 -10.58
N VAL A 5 4.11 -16.83 -9.72
CA VAL A 5 4.22 -16.74 -8.26
C VAL A 5 5.66 -16.58 -7.78
N SER A 6 6.62 -17.32 -8.36
CA SER A 6 8.04 -17.14 -8.02
C SER A 6 8.52 -15.71 -8.30
N SER A 7 8.03 -15.12 -9.39
CA SER A 7 8.34 -13.72 -9.73
C SER A 7 7.69 -12.77 -8.72
N ALA A 8 6.41 -12.93 -8.42
CA ALA A 8 5.68 -12.11 -7.45
C ALA A 8 6.32 -12.10 -6.06
N LEU A 9 6.88 -13.22 -5.61
CA LEU A 9 7.56 -13.32 -4.31
C LEU A 9 8.81 -12.43 -4.21
N VAL A 10 9.61 -12.32 -5.28
CA VAL A 10 10.78 -11.44 -5.29
C VAL A 10 10.36 -9.97 -5.15
N TYR A 11 9.34 -9.57 -5.92
CA TYR A 11 8.78 -8.21 -5.84
C TYR A 11 8.18 -7.92 -4.46
N ALA A 12 7.43 -8.85 -3.89
CA ALA A 12 6.87 -8.70 -2.56
C ALA A 12 7.94 -8.67 -1.45
N LEU A 13 9.03 -9.40 -1.60
CA LEU A 13 10.17 -9.31 -0.68
C LEU A 13 10.79 -7.91 -0.73
N ILE A 14 10.98 -7.33 -1.91
CA ILE A 14 11.49 -5.97 -2.06
C ILE A 14 10.52 -4.95 -1.44
N ALA A 15 9.22 -5.10 -1.66
CA ALA A 15 8.21 -4.25 -1.05
C ALA A 15 8.21 -4.36 0.50
N ALA A 16 8.27 -5.57 1.03
CA ALA A 16 8.35 -5.84 2.47
C ALA A 16 9.62 -5.26 3.11
N LEU A 17 10.76 -5.32 2.40
CA LEU A 17 11.99 -4.64 2.82
C LEU A 17 11.80 -3.12 2.89
N GLY A 18 10.97 -2.53 2.03
CA GLY A 18 10.58 -1.13 2.09
C GLY A 18 10.02 -0.72 3.47
N ASN A 19 9.11 -1.51 4.05
CA ASN A 19 8.59 -1.25 5.39
C ASN A 19 9.70 -1.25 6.45
N VAL A 20 10.56 -2.26 6.42
CA VAL A 20 11.66 -2.41 7.39
C VAL A 20 12.68 -1.28 7.24
N LEU A 21 13.02 -0.90 6.01
CA LEU A 21 13.92 0.22 5.73
C LEU A 21 13.35 1.54 6.24
N GLY A 22 12.05 1.78 6.02
CA GLY A 22 11.35 2.95 6.59
C GLY A 22 11.44 2.99 8.11
N ALA A 23 11.20 1.87 8.79
CA ALA A 23 11.31 1.79 10.25
C ALA A 23 12.75 1.96 10.75
N LEU A 24 13.73 1.38 10.07
CA LEU A 24 15.15 1.56 10.40
C LEU A 24 15.59 3.01 10.23
N ALA A 25 15.09 3.72 9.22
CA ALA A 25 15.37 5.13 9.02
C ALA A 25 14.92 5.97 10.23
N VAL A 26 13.72 5.74 10.74
CA VAL A 26 13.19 6.44 11.93
C VAL A 26 13.96 6.05 13.19
N THR A 27 14.10 4.75 13.46
CA THR A 27 14.71 4.26 14.71
C THR A 27 16.19 4.63 14.84
N ARG A 28 16.92 4.75 13.73
CA ARG A 28 18.32 5.20 13.70
C ARG A 28 18.47 6.73 13.62
N ARG A 29 17.37 7.49 13.68
CA ARG A 29 17.32 8.94 13.45
C ARG A 29 17.96 9.35 12.10
N ALA A 30 17.91 8.44 11.13
CA ALA A 30 18.41 8.63 9.77
C ALA A 30 17.33 9.16 8.82
N ALA A 31 16.06 9.21 9.27
CA ALA A 31 14.99 9.95 8.61
C ALA A 31 15.29 11.45 8.71
N ARG A 32 16.16 11.94 7.83
CA ARG A 32 16.73 13.29 7.91
C ARG A 32 15.83 14.37 7.30
N GLU A 33 14.78 14.02 6.54
CA GLU A 33 13.77 14.99 6.10
C GLU A 33 12.36 14.37 6.02
N LEU A 34 11.48 14.76 6.94
CA LEU A 34 10.04 14.47 6.86
C LEU A 34 9.45 14.93 5.51
N ALA A 35 9.97 16.02 4.96
CA ALA A 35 9.59 16.55 3.65
C ALA A 35 9.77 15.53 2.51
N LEU A 36 10.84 14.74 2.50
CA LEU A 36 11.05 13.75 1.44
C LEU A 36 9.98 12.65 1.51
N ILE A 37 9.65 12.18 2.72
CA ILE A 37 8.60 11.17 2.94
C ILE A 37 7.25 11.68 2.44
N GLU A 38 6.92 12.94 2.70
CA GLU A 38 5.68 13.56 2.20
C GLU A 38 5.61 13.59 0.67
N HIS A 39 6.74 13.81 -0.02
CA HIS A 39 6.80 13.74 -1.48
C HIS A 39 6.59 12.31 -1.99
N PHE A 40 7.17 11.31 -1.33
CA PHE A 40 6.91 9.89 -1.65
C PHE A 40 5.43 9.53 -1.45
N VAL A 41 4.81 10.01 -0.37
CA VAL A 41 3.37 9.81 -0.11
C VAL A 41 2.53 10.44 -1.21
N ALA A 42 2.77 11.71 -1.56
CA ALA A 42 2.01 12.41 -2.58
C ALA A 42 2.18 11.78 -3.97
N PHE A 43 3.43 11.54 -4.37
CA PHE A 43 3.76 10.88 -5.64
C PHE A 43 3.18 9.47 -5.73
N GLY A 44 3.35 8.68 -4.66
CA GLY A 44 2.80 7.33 -4.54
C GLY A 44 1.28 7.32 -4.66
N ALA A 45 0.58 8.24 -3.99
CA ALA A 45 -0.88 8.36 -4.08
C ALA A 45 -1.36 8.57 -5.52
N GLY A 46 -0.70 9.45 -6.27
CA GLY A 46 -1.03 9.71 -7.68
C GLY A 46 -0.78 8.51 -8.56
N PHE A 47 0.37 7.85 -8.41
CA PHE A 47 0.69 6.64 -9.16
C PHE A 47 -0.30 5.50 -8.83
N MET A 48 -0.57 5.27 -7.55
CA MET A 48 -1.48 4.22 -7.06
C MET A 48 -2.90 4.43 -7.56
N LEU A 49 -3.42 5.66 -7.48
CA LEU A 49 -4.76 5.96 -7.96
C LEU A 49 -4.84 5.75 -9.49
N ALA A 50 -3.83 6.18 -10.23
CA ALA A 50 -3.78 6.01 -11.69
C ALA A 50 -3.74 4.53 -12.09
N VAL A 51 -2.84 3.71 -11.50
CA VAL A 51 -2.78 2.27 -11.82
C VAL A 51 -4.07 1.56 -11.40
N ALA A 52 -4.66 1.93 -10.26
CA ALA A 52 -5.89 1.30 -9.78
C ALA A 52 -7.04 1.52 -10.76
N LEU A 53 -7.22 2.77 -11.23
CA LEU A 53 -8.34 3.12 -12.10
C LEU A 53 -8.12 2.73 -13.57
N VAL A 54 -6.90 2.85 -14.08
CA VAL A 54 -6.62 2.69 -15.52
C VAL A 54 -6.30 1.24 -15.88
N GLU A 55 -5.74 0.46 -14.97
CA GLU A 55 -5.25 -0.89 -15.25
C GLU A 55 -5.93 -1.95 -14.39
N VAL A 56 -5.89 -1.80 -13.06
CA VAL A 56 -6.39 -2.83 -12.14
C VAL A 56 -7.91 -2.97 -12.23
N LEU A 57 -8.66 -1.86 -12.22
CA LEU A 57 -10.11 -1.89 -12.23
C LEU A 57 -10.68 -2.46 -13.55
N PRO A 58 -10.25 -2.05 -14.75
CA PRO A 58 -10.73 -2.65 -15.99
C PRO A 58 -10.42 -4.15 -16.07
N GLU A 59 -9.21 -4.56 -15.66
CA GLU A 59 -8.81 -5.96 -15.67
C GLU A 59 -9.61 -6.80 -14.64
N ALA A 60 -9.88 -6.23 -13.46
CA ALA A 60 -10.73 -6.86 -12.46
C ALA A 60 -12.15 -7.11 -12.99
N PHE A 61 -12.71 -6.17 -13.75
CA PHE A 61 -14.03 -6.32 -14.39
C PHE A 61 -14.00 -7.39 -15.49
N ALA A 62 -12.95 -7.43 -16.30
CA ALA A 62 -12.77 -8.47 -17.32
C ALA A 62 -12.70 -9.89 -16.71
N ARG A 63 -12.03 -10.05 -15.57
CA ARG A 63 -11.80 -11.37 -14.94
C ARG A 63 -12.92 -11.82 -14.00
N SER A 64 -13.47 -10.89 -13.21
CA SER A 64 -14.49 -11.18 -12.20
C SER A 64 -15.92 -10.98 -12.71
N GLY A 65 -16.11 -10.43 -13.91
CA GLY A 65 -17.40 -10.24 -14.53
C GLY A 65 -18.36 -9.43 -13.66
N THR A 66 -19.60 -9.90 -13.52
CA THR A 66 -20.66 -9.24 -12.75
C THR A 66 -20.37 -9.14 -11.25
N ALA A 67 -19.47 -9.97 -10.71
CA ALA A 67 -19.08 -9.89 -9.30
C ALA A 67 -18.08 -8.77 -9.01
N ALA A 68 -17.39 -8.24 -10.04
CA ALA A 68 -16.29 -7.29 -9.86
C ALA A 68 -16.70 -6.03 -9.07
N PRO A 69 -17.82 -5.33 -9.36
CA PRO A 69 -18.18 -4.12 -8.62
C PRO A 69 -18.39 -4.37 -7.12
N ALA A 70 -19.05 -5.48 -6.78
CA ALA A 70 -19.30 -5.85 -5.38
C ALA A 70 -18.01 -6.19 -4.64
N LEU A 71 -17.07 -6.87 -5.31
CA LEU A 71 -15.77 -7.22 -4.75
C LEU A 71 -14.87 -5.99 -4.56
N VAL A 72 -14.87 -5.06 -5.51
CA VAL A 72 -14.17 -3.77 -5.38
C VAL A 72 -14.73 -2.99 -4.18
N LEU A 73 -16.05 -2.89 -4.07
CA LEU A 73 -16.69 -2.25 -2.93
C LEU A 73 -16.34 -2.95 -1.62
N ALA A 74 -16.37 -4.29 -1.59
CA ALA A 74 -16.02 -5.06 -0.41
C ALA A 74 -14.57 -4.83 0.03
N GLY A 75 -13.62 -4.75 -0.92
CA GLY A 75 -12.23 -4.42 -0.63
C GLY A 75 -12.07 -3.02 -0.03
N TYR A 76 -12.73 -2.02 -0.61
CA TYR A 76 -12.73 -0.65 -0.09
C TYR A 76 -13.31 -0.58 1.33
N LEU A 77 -14.50 -1.17 1.53
CA LEU A 77 -15.20 -1.15 2.81
C LEU A 77 -14.47 -1.95 3.90
N ALA A 78 -13.80 -3.05 3.53
CA ALA A 78 -13.01 -3.84 4.48
C ALA A 78 -11.90 -2.98 5.11
N VAL A 79 -11.16 -2.22 4.29
CA VAL A 79 -10.10 -1.34 4.80
C VAL A 79 -10.69 -0.20 5.61
N HIS A 80 -11.79 0.41 5.15
CA HIS A 80 -12.48 1.44 5.92
C HIS A 80 -12.89 0.94 7.31
N LEU A 81 -13.52 -0.22 7.36
CA LEU A 81 -13.95 -0.84 8.60
C LEU A 81 -12.76 -1.11 9.51
N THR A 82 -11.70 -1.73 9.01
CA THR A 82 -10.56 -2.11 9.86
C THR A 82 -9.71 -0.93 10.30
N GLN A 83 -9.59 0.13 9.49
CA GLN A 83 -8.69 1.26 9.78
C GLN A 83 -9.38 2.44 10.44
N HIS A 84 -10.66 2.66 10.18
CA HIS A 84 -11.39 3.81 10.74
C HIS A 84 -12.45 3.40 11.75
N THR A 85 -13.12 2.24 11.59
CA THR A 85 -14.20 1.84 12.50
C THR A 85 -13.71 1.01 13.68
N LEU A 86 -12.89 -0.01 13.43
CA LEU A 86 -12.42 -0.94 14.46
C LEU A 86 -11.15 -0.45 15.19
N THR A 87 -10.46 0.54 14.63
CA THR A 87 -9.24 1.13 15.21
C THR A 87 -9.39 2.65 15.32
N PRO A 88 -10.25 3.17 16.23
CA PRO A 88 -10.66 4.58 16.24
C PRO A 88 -9.57 5.60 16.62
N HIS A 89 -8.31 5.17 16.71
CA HIS A 89 -7.18 6.03 17.06
C HIS A 89 -6.18 6.18 15.89
N PHE A 90 -6.56 5.76 14.67
CA PHE A 90 -5.80 6.03 13.46
C PHE A 90 -6.39 7.23 12.71
N HIS A 91 -6.17 8.43 13.25
CA HIS A 91 -6.40 9.67 12.54
C HIS A 91 -5.07 10.20 12.03
N PHE A 92 -4.94 10.23 10.70
CA PHE A 92 -3.90 10.99 10.04
C PHE A 92 -4.33 12.46 10.08
N GLY A 93 -3.73 13.26 10.98
CA GLY A 93 -3.72 14.72 10.84
C GLY A 93 -4.40 15.58 11.92
N GLU A 94 -5.30 15.07 12.76
CA GLU A 94 -5.95 15.88 13.81
C GLU A 94 -6.19 14.99 15.03
N GLU A 95 -5.68 15.40 16.21
CA GLU A 95 -6.16 15.08 17.58
C GLU A 95 -5.06 15.45 18.60
N THR A 96 -5.30 16.49 19.39
CA THR A 96 -4.42 17.03 20.45
C THR A 96 -4.56 16.30 21.80
N HIS A 97 -5.05 15.07 21.82
CA HIS A 97 -5.23 14.29 23.06
C HIS A 97 -4.12 13.26 23.24
N ALA A 98 -3.73 13.04 24.52
CA ALA A 98 -2.64 12.16 24.92
C ALA A 98 -2.65 10.85 24.13
N VAL A 99 -1.59 10.60 23.34
CA VAL A 99 -1.47 9.40 22.50
C VAL A 99 -1.63 8.16 23.37
N ASN A 100 -2.77 7.48 23.23
CA ASN A 100 -3.10 6.29 23.99
C ASN A 100 -2.03 5.22 23.72
N ARG A 101 -1.58 4.49 24.75
CA ARG A 101 -0.60 3.38 24.62
C ARG A 101 -1.04 2.29 23.63
N LEU A 102 -2.33 2.24 23.31
CA LEU A 102 -2.92 1.33 22.33
C LEU A 102 -2.86 1.84 20.88
N ALA A 103 -2.52 3.10 20.63
CA ALA A 103 -2.53 3.69 19.28
C ALA A 103 -1.63 2.92 18.31
N GLY A 104 -0.37 2.61 18.69
CA GLY A 104 0.55 1.82 17.87
C GLY A 104 0.00 0.43 17.51
N PRO A 105 -0.31 -0.43 18.49
CA PRO A 105 -0.90 -1.75 18.22
C PRO A 105 -2.22 -1.70 17.44
N SER A 106 -3.09 -0.73 17.73
CA SER A 106 -4.36 -0.56 17.01
C SER A 106 -4.12 -0.21 15.54
N ALA A 107 -3.23 0.75 15.27
CA ALA A 107 -2.80 1.07 13.91
C ALA A 107 -2.22 -0.14 13.18
N LEU A 108 -1.35 -0.91 13.84
CA LEU A 108 -0.78 -2.13 13.24
C LEU A 108 -1.89 -3.10 12.80
N VAL A 109 -2.88 -3.36 13.65
CA VAL A 109 -4.00 -4.24 13.32
C VAL A 109 -4.78 -3.72 12.10
N GLY A 110 -5.06 -2.41 12.06
CA GLY A 110 -5.74 -1.79 10.91
C GLY A 110 -4.93 -1.89 9.62
N LEU A 111 -3.60 -1.70 9.69
CA LEU A 111 -2.68 -1.77 8.54
C LEU A 111 -2.41 -3.21 8.09
N LEU A 112 -2.48 -4.22 8.96
CA LEU A 112 -2.23 -5.62 8.55
C LEU A 112 -3.15 -6.07 7.41
N LEU A 113 -4.44 -5.68 7.43
CA LEU A 113 -5.39 -6.10 6.40
C LEU A 113 -5.04 -5.52 5.04
N HIS A 114 -4.80 -4.20 4.92
CA HIS A 114 -4.51 -3.64 3.60
C HIS A 114 -3.17 -4.14 3.05
N THR A 115 -2.22 -4.45 3.93
CA THR A 115 -0.86 -4.82 3.55
C THR A 115 -0.79 -6.27 3.15
N PHE A 116 -1.69 -7.10 3.69
CA PHE A 116 -2.01 -8.40 3.12
C PHE A 116 -2.55 -8.26 1.68
N PHE A 117 -3.50 -7.36 1.45
CA PHE A 117 -4.08 -7.16 0.12
C PHE A 117 -3.15 -6.49 -0.90
N ASP A 118 -2.10 -5.80 -0.47
CA ASP A 118 -0.99 -5.40 -1.33
C ASP A 118 -0.27 -6.63 -1.89
N GLY A 119 -0.03 -7.64 -1.06
CA GLY A 119 0.50 -8.92 -1.51
C GLY A 119 -0.42 -9.62 -2.51
N VAL A 120 -1.72 -9.65 -2.20
CA VAL A 120 -2.75 -10.18 -3.12
C VAL A 120 -2.75 -9.43 -4.45
N ALA A 121 -2.57 -8.11 -4.42
CA ALA A 121 -2.54 -7.27 -5.61
C ALA A 121 -1.33 -7.63 -6.50
N ILE A 122 -0.13 -7.72 -5.91
CA ILE A 122 1.09 -8.10 -6.63
C ILE A 122 0.91 -9.47 -7.30
N ALA A 123 0.50 -10.49 -6.53
CA ALA A 123 0.33 -11.83 -7.05
C ALA A 123 -0.75 -11.89 -8.14
N SER A 124 -1.92 -11.32 -7.90
CA SER A 124 -3.03 -11.31 -8.86
C SER A 124 -2.65 -10.60 -10.16
N ALA A 125 -1.91 -9.49 -10.07
CA ALA A 125 -1.44 -8.75 -11.22
C ALA A 125 -0.45 -9.55 -12.08
N PHE A 126 0.48 -10.28 -11.46
CA PHE A 126 1.38 -11.19 -12.17
C PHE A 126 0.66 -12.40 -12.79
N LEU A 127 -0.43 -12.87 -12.18
CA LEU A 127 -1.29 -13.92 -12.76
C LEU A 127 -2.07 -13.44 -13.99
N VAL A 128 -2.29 -12.13 -14.13
CA VAL A 128 -2.82 -11.54 -15.36
C VAL A 128 -1.73 -11.44 -16.41
N ARG A 129 -0.71 -10.61 -16.14
CA ARG A 129 0.40 -10.37 -17.06
C ARG A 129 1.59 -9.73 -16.33
N PRO A 130 2.85 -10.04 -16.72
CA PRO A 130 4.04 -9.51 -16.04
C PRO A 130 4.10 -7.98 -15.97
N ALA A 131 3.73 -7.28 -17.04
CA ALA A 131 3.75 -5.81 -17.07
C ALA A 131 2.79 -5.18 -16.03
N LEU A 132 1.59 -5.75 -15.85
CA LEU A 132 0.67 -5.30 -14.80
C LEU A 132 1.24 -5.58 -13.40
N GLY A 133 1.85 -6.75 -13.21
CA GLY A 133 2.55 -7.11 -11.97
C GLY A 133 3.62 -6.09 -11.59
N VAL A 134 4.45 -5.66 -12.54
CA VAL A 134 5.48 -4.63 -12.31
C VAL A 134 4.86 -3.27 -11.98
N MET A 135 3.82 -2.83 -12.69
CA MET A 135 3.15 -1.56 -12.40
C MET A 135 2.54 -1.54 -11.00
N VAL A 136 1.84 -2.61 -10.61
CA VAL A 136 1.24 -2.75 -9.27
C VAL A 136 2.32 -2.82 -8.19
N PHE A 137 3.41 -3.55 -8.43
CA PHE A 137 4.56 -3.58 -7.52
C PHE A 137 5.14 -2.17 -7.29
N VAL A 138 5.38 -1.39 -8.35
CA VAL A 138 5.91 -0.03 -8.23
C VAL A 138 4.96 0.83 -7.40
N ALA A 139 3.67 0.77 -7.68
CA ALA A 139 2.64 1.49 -6.92
C ALA A 139 2.70 1.18 -5.42
N ILE A 140 2.83 -0.10 -5.09
CA ILE A 140 2.91 -0.56 -3.70
C ILE A 140 4.23 -0.12 -3.07
N LEU A 141 5.36 -0.35 -3.74
CA LEU A 141 6.68 0.01 -3.23
C LEU A 141 6.78 1.49 -2.83
N LEU A 142 6.19 2.38 -3.63
CA LEU A 142 6.22 3.83 -3.41
C LEU A 142 5.67 4.25 -2.04
N HIS A 143 4.75 3.48 -1.45
CA HIS A 143 4.17 3.81 -0.14
C HIS A 143 4.61 2.87 1.00
N LYS A 144 5.39 1.81 0.73
CA LYS A 144 5.89 0.89 1.78
C LYS A 144 6.92 1.52 2.70
N LEU A 145 7.83 2.33 2.15
CA LEU A 145 8.80 3.06 2.98
C LEU A 145 8.10 4.10 3.89
N PRO A 146 7.23 4.99 3.37
CA PRO A 146 6.41 5.86 4.21
C PRO A 146 5.58 5.11 5.26
N GLU A 147 4.94 3.99 4.91
CA GLU A 147 4.19 3.18 5.86
C GLU A 147 5.07 2.66 7.01
N GLY A 148 6.27 2.17 6.69
CA GLY A 148 7.26 1.75 7.67
C GLY A 148 7.70 2.87 8.60
N VAL A 149 7.88 4.08 8.06
CA VAL A 149 8.15 5.30 8.85
C VAL A 149 7.00 5.61 9.79
N THR A 150 5.75 5.57 9.30
CA THR A 150 4.56 5.93 10.09
C THR A 150 4.35 4.97 11.26
N ILE A 151 4.33 3.65 11.01
CA ILE A 151 4.05 2.68 12.08
C ILE A 151 5.15 2.68 13.15
N SER A 152 6.42 2.84 12.73
CA SER A 152 7.54 2.90 13.67
C SER A 152 7.52 4.18 14.49
N SER A 153 7.19 5.32 13.89
CA SER A 153 7.03 6.59 14.59
C SER A 153 5.92 6.52 15.64
N LEU A 154 4.79 5.89 15.32
CA LEU A 154 3.68 5.73 16.26
C LEU A 154 4.06 4.84 17.45
N TYR A 155 4.79 3.75 17.21
CA TYR A 155 5.29 2.88 18.28
C TYR A 155 6.25 3.63 19.22
N LEU A 156 7.18 4.40 18.67
CA LEU A 156 8.10 5.22 19.47
C LEU A 156 7.36 6.31 20.25
N ALA A 157 6.35 6.95 19.64
CA ALA A 157 5.55 8.00 20.27
C ALA A 157 4.79 7.51 21.51
N VAL A 158 4.36 6.24 21.54
CA VAL A 158 3.74 5.61 22.73
C VAL A 158 4.74 4.95 23.68
N GLY A 159 6.03 5.28 23.55
CA GLY A 159 7.11 4.83 24.45
C GLY A 159 7.59 3.41 24.23
N ARG A 160 7.34 2.79 23.08
CA ARG A 160 7.90 1.46 22.73
C ARG A 160 9.36 1.59 22.32
N THR A 161 10.09 0.48 22.39
CA THR A 161 11.50 0.43 21.99
C THR A 161 11.65 0.45 20.47
N GLY A 162 12.82 0.85 19.97
CA GLY A 162 13.14 0.79 18.54
C GLY A 162 13.00 -0.62 17.95
N GLY A 163 13.36 -1.66 18.71
CA GLY A 163 13.16 -3.05 18.29
C GLY A 163 11.67 -3.40 18.09
N GLN A 164 10.79 -2.93 18.98
CA GLN A 164 9.34 -3.12 18.83
C GLN A 164 8.78 -2.37 17.61
N ALA A 165 9.30 -1.17 17.33
CA ALA A 165 8.93 -0.37 16.17
C ALA A 165 9.34 -1.05 14.84
N VAL A 166 10.55 -1.58 14.76
CA VAL A 166 11.01 -2.37 13.59
C VAL A 166 10.23 -3.67 13.47
N GLY A 167 9.93 -4.34 14.58
CA GLY A 167 9.10 -5.55 14.59
C GLY A 167 7.69 -5.31 14.03
N ALA A 168 7.06 -4.18 14.35
CA ALA A 168 5.76 -3.81 13.79
C ALA A 168 5.81 -3.63 12.26
N ALA A 169 6.83 -2.94 11.74
CA ALA A 169 7.03 -2.80 10.30
C ALA A 169 7.37 -4.13 9.62
N ALA A 170 8.10 -5.03 10.28
CA ALA A 170 8.37 -6.37 9.78
C ALA A 170 7.09 -7.22 9.70
N LEU A 171 6.17 -7.09 10.67
CA LEU A 171 4.86 -7.75 10.63
C LEU A 171 4.01 -7.30 9.43
N LEU A 172 4.06 -6.01 9.07
CA LEU A 172 3.47 -5.52 7.84
C LEU A 172 4.11 -6.19 6.62
N GLY A 173 5.44 -6.19 6.52
CA GLY A 173 6.13 -6.89 5.42
C GLY A 173 5.77 -8.38 5.31
N LEU A 174 5.62 -9.07 6.45
CA LEU A 174 5.16 -10.47 6.49
C LEU A 174 3.73 -10.62 6.00
N ALA A 175 2.84 -9.66 6.29
CA ALA A 175 1.47 -9.69 5.76
C ALA A 175 1.46 -9.58 4.22
N THR A 176 2.31 -8.74 3.61
CA THR A 176 2.47 -8.70 2.15
C THR A 176 2.95 -10.03 1.58
N LEU A 177 3.95 -10.66 2.21
CA LEU A 177 4.43 -11.97 1.78
C LEU A 177 3.34 -13.04 1.91
N ALA A 178 2.58 -13.03 3.01
CA ALA A 178 1.44 -13.92 3.20
C ALA A 178 0.36 -13.72 2.12
N GLY A 179 0.08 -12.48 1.74
CA GLY A 179 -0.82 -12.15 0.63
C GLY A 179 -0.42 -12.79 -0.68
N VAL A 180 0.86 -12.71 -1.05
CA VAL A 180 1.37 -13.36 -2.27
C VAL A 180 1.24 -14.87 -2.18
N VAL A 181 1.71 -15.48 -1.09
CA VAL A 181 1.69 -16.94 -0.93
C VAL A 181 0.26 -17.49 -0.95
N LEU A 182 -0.67 -16.87 -0.24
CA LEU A 182 -2.05 -17.35 -0.13
C LEU A 182 -2.88 -17.10 -1.40
N THR A 183 -2.49 -16.15 -2.25
CA THR A 183 -3.24 -15.86 -3.49
C THR A 183 -3.32 -17.07 -4.41
N ASP A 184 -2.22 -17.80 -4.58
CA ASP A 184 -2.17 -18.98 -5.46
C ASP A 184 -2.80 -20.23 -4.83
N GLN A 185 -2.88 -20.28 -3.51
CA GLN A 185 -3.44 -21.42 -2.76
C GLN A 185 -4.97 -21.35 -2.64
N ILE A 186 -5.55 -20.14 -2.75
CA ILE A 186 -6.98 -19.91 -2.56
C ILE A 186 -7.60 -19.61 -3.93
N SER A 187 -8.36 -20.54 -4.49
CA SER A 187 -8.96 -20.39 -5.83
C SER A 187 -9.83 -19.13 -5.99
N PHE A 188 -10.46 -18.70 -4.89
CA PHE A 188 -11.18 -17.44 -4.86
C PHE A 188 -10.25 -16.24 -5.10
N LEU A 189 -9.08 -16.18 -4.48
CA LEU A 189 -8.11 -15.09 -4.68
C LEU A 189 -7.46 -15.15 -6.07
N VAL A 190 -7.19 -16.34 -6.62
CA VAL A 190 -6.72 -16.49 -8.02
C VAL A 190 -7.69 -15.82 -9.01
N ARG A 191 -9.00 -15.95 -8.78
CA ARG A 191 -10.03 -15.41 -9.66
C ARG A 191 -10.40 -13.95 -9.34
N HIS A 192 -10.53 -13.63 -8.05
CA HIS A 192 -11.17 -12.41 -7.56
C HIS A 192 -10.25 -11.50 -6.75
N GLY A 193 -9.01 -11.93 -6.47
CA GLY A 193 -8.03 -11.18 -5.70
C GLY A 193 -7.76 -9.80 -6.28
N LEU A 194 -7.64 -9.69 -7.60
CA LEU A 194 -7.44 -8.41 -8.28
C LEU A 194 -8.59 -7.41 -8.04
N ALA A 195 -9.83 -7.89 -8.00
CA ALA A 195 -11.01 -7.04 -7.77
C ALA A 195 -11.07 -6.52 -6.32
N LEU A 196 -10.82 -7.40 -5.35
CA LEU A 196 -10.70 -7.00 -3.94
C LEU A 196 -9.56 -5.99 -3.76
N SER A 197 -8.39 -6.31 -4.31
CA SER A 197 -7.21 -5.44 -4.24
C SER A 197 -7.44 -4.10 -4.92
N ALA A 198 -8.20 -4.01 -6.02
CA ALA A 198 -8.53 -2.72 -6.63
C ALA A 198 -9.25 -1.79 -5.65
N GLY A 199 -10.24 -2.30 -4.93
CA GLY A 199 -10.95 -1.56 -3.88
C GLY A 199 -10.04 -1.11 -2.74
N VAL A 200 -9.17 -2.02 -2.28
CA VAL A 200 -8.16 -1.73 -1.27
C VAL A 200 -7.21 -0.63 -1.73
N THR A 201 -6.64 -0.75 -2.94
CA THR A 201 -5.70 0.23 -3.50
C THR A 201 -6.34 1.59 -3.69
N ILE A 202 -7.61 1.64 -4.13
CA ILE A 202 -8.37 2.90 -4.22
C ILE A 202 -8.54 3.53 -2.83
N TYR A 203 -8.90 2.74 -1.81
CA TYR A 203 -9.01 3.23 -0.44
C TYR A 203 -7.67 3.80 0.07
N VAL A 204 -6.59 3.05 -0.10
CA VAL A 204 -5.26 3.49 0.35
C VAL A 204 -4.86 4.78 -0.36
N ALA A 205 -4.99 4.84 -1.69
CA ALA A 205 -4.61 6.02 -2.44
C ALA A 205 -5.47 7.25 -2.07
N ALA A 206 -6.80 7.12 -2.12
CA ALA A 206 -7.70 8.26 -2.00
C ALA A 206 -8.03 8.65 -0.55
N SER A 207 -8.08 7.69 0.37
CA SER A 207 -8.55 7.92 1.75
C SER A 207 -7.42 7.88 2.77
N ASN A 208 -6.29 7.21 2.49
CA ASN A 208 -5.13 7.26 3.39
C ASN A 208 -4.07 8.26 2.93
N LEU A 209 -3.68 8.23 1.65
CA LEU A 209 -2.50 9.00 1.19
C LEU A 209 -2.84 10.42 0.70
N VAL A 210 -3.95 10.61 -0.02
CA VAL A 210 -4.34 11.96 -0.49
C VAL A 210 -4.54 12.97 0.65
N PRO A 211 -5.25 12.63 1.75
CA PRO A 211 -5.47 13.57 2.85
C PRO A 211 -4.18 14.10 3.48
N GLU A 212 -3.11 13.30 3.49
CA GLU A 212 -1.83 13.64 4.13
C GLU A 212 -1.13 14.89 3.60
N PHE A 213 -1.41 15.25 2.35
CA PHE A 213 -0.83 16.44 1.74
C PHE A 213 -1.87 17.46 1.30
N GLN A 214 -3.16 17.09 1.25
CA GLN A 214 -4.22 17.98 0.77
C GLN A 214 -4.41 19.21 1.67
N GLY A 215 -4.16 19.09 2.97
CA GLY A 215 -4.21 20.21 3.92
C GLY A 215 -2.96 21.09 3.97
N LYS A 216 -1.88 20.73 3.27
CA LYS A 216 -0.59 21.44 3.34
C LYS A 216 -0.54 22.60 2.35
N ARG A 217 0.10 23.70 2.75
CA ARG A 217 0.22 24.91 1.92
C ARG A 217 1.23 24.73 0.79
N GLY A 218 0.90 25.28 -0.39
CA GLY A 218 1.80 25.34 -1.55
C GLY A 218 1.57 24.22 -2.58
N TRP A 219 2.22 24.34 -3.73
CA TRP A 219 1.97 23.48 -4.90
C TRP A 219 2.93 22.29 -5.05
N LYS A 220 3.94 22.16 -4.18
CA LYS A 220 4.96 21.12 -4.32
C LYS A 220 4.39 19.70 -4.18
N LEU A 221 3.62 19.43 -3.13
CA LEU A 221 3.04 18.11 -2.88
C LEU A 221 1.89 17.78 -3.87
N PRO A 222 0.94 18.69 -4.17
CA PRO A 222 -0.01 18.46 -5.25
C PRO A 222 0.68 18.22 -6.60
N GLY A 223 1.74 18.96 -6.91
CA GLY A 223 2.56 18.75 -8.10
C GLY A 223 3.18 17.35 -8.13
N ALA A 224 3.68 16.85 -6.99
CA ALA A 224 4.20 15.49 -6.87
C ALA A 224 3.11 14.42 -7.12
N PHE A 225 1.88 14.64 -6.63
CA PHE A 225 0.73 13.77 -6.90
C PHE A 225 0.43 13.67 -8.41
N PHE A 226 0.29 14.80 -9.10
CA PHE A 226 0.07 14.80 -10.54
C PHE A 226 1.25 14.20 -11.31
N ALA A 227 2.49 14.46 -10.85
CA ALA A 227 3.68 13.83 -11.42
C ALA A 227 3.68 12.30 -11.24
N GLY A 228 3.19 11.79 -10.11
CA GLY A 228 3.02 10.35 -9.88
C GLY A 228 2.02 9.72 -10.85
N ALA A 229 0.87 10.37 -11.06
CA ALA A 229 -0.12 9.90 -12.04
C ALA A 229 0.44 9.96 -13.48
N ALA A 230 1.18 11.01 -13.84
CA ALA A 230 1.85 11.10 -15.14
C ALA A 230 2.95 10.04 -15.31
N ALA A 231 3.73 9.78 -14.26
CA ALA A 231 4.76 8.74 -14.26
C ALA A 231 4.17 7.36 -14.50
N PHE A 232 2.99 7.06 -13.95
CA PHE A 232 2.27 5.82 -14.27
C PHE A 232 2.03 5.67 -15.79
N TYR A 233 1.55 6.70 -16.48
CA TYR A 233 1.34 6.63 -17.93
C TYR A 233 2.65 6.43 -18.70
N LEU A 234 3.74 7.07 -18.27
CA LEU A 234 5.06 6.84 -18.84
C LEU A 234 5.51 5.39 -18.65
N THR A 235 5.35 4.84 -17.43
CA THR A 235 5.64 3.43 -17.14
C THR A 235 4.82 2.49 -18.02
N LYS A 236 3.51 2.75 -18.18
CA LYS A 236 2.63 1.99 -19.05
C LYS A 236 3.13 1.98 -20.50
N VAL A 237 3.41 3.15 -21.08
CA VAL A 237 3.90 3.26 -22.46
C VAL A 237 5.23 2.54 -22.66
N LEU A 238 6.14 2.61 -21.69
CA LEU A 238 7.43 1.91 -21.76
C LEU A 238 7.26 0.39 -21.72
N LEU A 239 6.42 -0.12 -20.80
CA LEU A 239 6.19 -1.55 -20.68
C LEU A 239 5.42 -2.14 -21.87
N ASP A 240 4.45 -1.41 -22.40
CA ASP A 240 3.69 -1.82 -23.59
C ASP A 240 4.54 -1.83 -24.88
N ARG A 241 5.75 -1.24 -24.88
CA ARG A 241 6.72 -1.30 -25.99
C ARG A 241 7.72 -2.44 -25.88
N VAL A 242 7.91 -2.99 -24.68
CA VAL A 242 8.91 -4.03 -24.39
C VAL A 242 8.27 -5.42 -24.26
N GLY A 243 6.97 -5.48 -23.98
CA GLY A 243 6.16 -6.70 -24.02
C GLY A 243 5.46 -6.91 -25.36
#